data_AF-A0AA43CTI5-F1
#
_entry.id   AF-A0AA43CTI5-F1
#
_cell.length_a   1.000
_cell.length_b   1.000
_cell.length_c   1.000
_cell.angle_alpha   90.00
_cell.angle_beta   90.00
_cell.angle_gamma   90.00
#
_symmetry.space_group_name_H-M   'P 1'
#
loop_
_entity.id
_entity.type
_entity.pdbx_description
1 polymer ?
#
loop_
_entity_poly.entity_id
_entity_poly.type
_entity_poly.pdbx_seq_one_letter_code
_entity_poly.pdbx_strand_id
1 'polypeptide(L)'
;MIQTLIIAIFKAGLPVALATYALIWWALKNQHLDSFVSVAEMEQQIKQQKKDKKSSKKNGTRDSKKTDMVHGKWLAFGGGFYGVVALLTYAVIELGEIRDFLLQFESISAFFANISFNMLIGLIIDAFMNFILALAWPWYWLGDISGPYIWVWFLVAYGGYWVGTRLALRHLVDSKQERGEL
;
A
#
# COMPACT_ATOMS: atom_id res chain seq x y z
N MET A 1 3.55 -23.09 16.60
CA MET A 1 2.60 -21.98 16.85
C MET A 1 3.31 -20.71 17.35
N ILE A 2 3.99 -20.72 18.50
CA ILE A 2 4.67 -19.52 19.05
C ILE A 2 5.72 -18.95 18.09
N GLN A 3 6.59 -19.79 17.53
CA GLN A 3 7.58 -19.36 16.54
C GLN A 3 6.94 -18.73 15.30
N THR A 4 5.88 -19.35 14.77
CA THR A 4 5.10 -18.81 13.63
C THR A 4 4.52 -17.45 13.94
N LEU A 5 4.00 -17.26 15.17
CA LEU A 5 3.44 -15.98 15.61
C LEU A 5 4.53 -14.89 15.66
N ILE A 6 5.69 -15.17 16.25
CA ILE A 6 6.81 -14.23 16.32
C ILE A 6 7.25 -13.83 14.90
N ILE A 7 7.46 -14.80 14.02
CA ILE A 7 7.85 -14.53 12.62
C ILE A 7 6.78 -13.71 11.90
N ALA A 8 5.50 -14.05 12.07
CA ALA A 8 4.40 -13.30 11.46
C ALA A 8 4.33 -11.86 11.97
N ILE A 9 4.64 -11.61 13.25
CA ILE A 9 4.69 -10.24 13.80
C ILE A 9 5.74 -9.42 13.07
N PHE A 10 6.95 -9.96 12.90
CA PHE A 10 8.03 -9.23 12.24
C PHE A 10 7.89 -9.13 10.72
N LYS A 11 7.41 -10.19 10.05
CA LYS A 11 7.31 -10.23 8.58
C LYS A 11 6.01 -9.66 8.02
N ALA A 12 4.92 -9.69 8.77
CA ALA A 12 3.62 -9.19 8.31
C ALA A 12 3.08 -8.07 9.20
N GLY A 13 3.02 -8.28 10.52
CA GLY A 13 2.39 -7.34 11.45
C GLY A 13 3.05 -5.96 11.45
N LEU A 14 4.36 -5.93 11.68
CA LEU A 14 5.14 -4.69 11.79
C LEU A 14 5.24 -3.94 10.45
N PRO A 15 5.56 -4.59 9.31
CA PRO A 15 5.52 -3.93 8.00
C PRO A 15 4.14 -3.36 7.66
N VAL A 16 3.07 -4.11 7.92
CA VAL A 16 1.70 -3.62 7.67
C VAL A 16 1.35 -2.46 8.59
N ALA A 17 1.73 -2.52 9.87
CA ALA A 17 1.51 -1.42 10.81
C ALA A 17 2.21 -0.13 10.37
N LEU A 18 3.47 -0.22 9.97
CA LEU A 18 4.26 0.92 9.48
C LEU A 18 3.69 1.49 8.18
N ALA A 19 3.37 0.63 7.20
CA ALA A 19 2.78 1.05 5.93
C ALA A 19 1.43 1.71 6.14
N THR A 20 0.59 1.14 7.01
CA THR A 20 -0.71 1.70 7.37
C THR A 20 -0.53 3.07 8.00
N TYR A 21 0.31 3.17 9.02
CA TYR A 21 0.59 4.43 9.70
C TYR A 21 1.05 5.51 8.71
N ALA A 22 2.03 5.19 7.87
CA ALA A 22 2.59 6.13 6.90
C ALA A 22 1.54 6.60 5.89
N LEU A 23 0.75 5.69 5.29
CA LEU A 23 -0.28 6.03 4.31
C LEU A 23 -1.37 6.91 4.90
N ILE A 24 -1.83 6.59 6.11
CA ILE A 24 -2.92 7.30 6.76
C ILE A 24 -2.45 8.68 7.22
N TRP A 25 -1.30 8.75 7.88
CA TRP A 25 -0.69 10.02 8.28
C TRP A 25 -0.48 10.94 7.09
N TRP A 26 0.01 10.39 5.98
CA TRP A 26 0.24 11.16 4.76
C TRP A 26 -1.07 11.61 4.08
N ALA A 27 -2.09 10.75 4.03
CA ALA A 27 -3.41 11.13 3.52
C ALA A 27 -4.07 12.24 4.34
N LEU A 28 -3.92 12.19 5.68
CA LEU A 28 -4.41 13.23 6.57
C LEU A 28 -3.64 14.55 6.39
N LYS A 29 -2.31 14.50 6.29
CA LYS A 29 -1.45 15.67 6.05
C LYS A 29 -1.83 16.41 4.77
N ASN A 30 -2.20 15.68 3.72
CA ASN A 30 -2.56 16.23 2.42
C ASN A 30 -4.05 16.61 2.30
N GLN A 31 -4.78 16.71 3.42
CA GLN A 31 -6.23 17.00 3.46
C GLN A 31 -7.07 16.06 2.59
N HIS A 32 -6.60 14.83 2.37
CA HIS A 32 -7.33 13.81 1.62
C HIS A 32 -8.32 13.04 2.49
N LEU A 33 -8.27 13.21 3.82
CA LEU A 33 -9.21 12.65 4.79
C LEU A 33 -9.55 13.77 5.80
N ASP A 34 -10.82 13.89 6.18
CA ASP A 34 -11.19 14.76 7.30
C ASP A 34 -10.71 14.11 8.62
N SER A 35 -10.55 14.87 9.70
CA SER A 35 -10.06 14.33 10.97
C SER A 35 -11.14 13.47 11.64
N PHE A 36 -10.93 12.16 11.73
CA PHE A 36 -11.88 11.22 12.35
C PHE A 36 -11.41 10.65 13.69
N VAL A 37 -12.35 10.13 14.45
CA VAL A 37 -12.15 9.57 15.81
C VAL A 37 -12.06 8.04 15.77
N SER A 38 -12.52 7.37 14.70
CA SER A 38 -12.58 5.90 14.62
C SER A 38 -12.10 5.27 13.31
N VAL A 39 -11.56 4.04 13.41
CA VAL A 39 -11.15 3.17 12.29
C VAL A 39 -12.33 2.90 11.34
N ALA A 40 -13.54 2.72 11.89
CA ALA A 40 -14.72 2.43 11.09
C ALA A 40 -15.18 3.62 10.24
N GLU A 41 -15.10 4.84 10.79
CA GLU A 41 -15.43 6.08 10.08
C GLU A 41 -14.45 6.34 8.94
N MET A 42 -13.16 6.11 9.21
CA MET A 42 -12.11 6.20 8.21
C MET A 42 -12.33 5.21 7.04
N GLU A 43 -12.67 3.95 7.33
CA GLU A 43 -13.00 2.98 6.28
C GLU A 43 -14.24 3.39 5.47
N GLN A 44 -15.26 3.98 6.12
CA GLN A 44 -16.46 4.47 5.43
C GLN A 44 -16.13 5.61 4.47
N GLN A 45 -15.30 6.57 4.87
CA GLN A 45 -14.92 7.68 4.02
C GLN A 45 -14.10 7.21 2.80
N ILE A 46 -13.15 6.28 2.99
CA ILE A 46 -12.40 5.68 1.88
C ILE A 46 -13.35 5.01 0.87
N LYS A 47 -14.37 4.29 1.37
CA LYS A 47 -15.39 3.66 0.51
C LYS A 47 -16.22 4.70 -0.24
N GLN A 48 -16.57 5.83 0.39
CA GLN A 48 -17.28 6.93 -0.26
C GLN A 48 -16.42 7.59 -1.34
N GLN A 49 -15.17 7.97 -1.04
CA GLN A 49 -14.24 8.54 -2.02
C GLN A 49 -14.06 7.66 -3.26
N LYS A 50 -14.00 6.33 -3.07
CA LYS A 50 -13.93 5.38 -4.19
C LYS A 50 -15.19 5.41 -5.04
N LYS A 51 -16.38 5.48 -4.43
CA LYS A 51 -17.67 5.57 -5.15
C LYS A 51 -17.76 6.88 -5.92
N ASP A 52 -17.39 7.99 -5.30
CA ASP A 52 -17.44 9.32 -5.90
C ASP A 52 -16.46 9.43 -7.07
N LYS A 53 -15.24 8.88 -6.93
CA LYS A 53 -14.27 8.83 -8.04
C LYS A 53 -14.78 7.98 -9.22
N LYS A 54 -15.55 6.92 -8.94
CA LYS A 54 -16.13 6.05 -9.97
C LYS A 54 -17.33 6.72 -10.66
N SER A 55 -18.19 7.43 -9.93
CA SER A 55 -19.34 8.15 -10.49
C SER A 55 -18.90 9.37 -11.31
N SER A 56 -17.94 10.17 -10.83
CA SER A 56 -17.39 11.30 -11.59
C SER A 56 -16.68 10.86 -12.86
N LYS A 57 -15.96 9.72 -12.84
CA LYS A 57 -15.35 9.14 -14.06
C LYS A 57 -16.40 8.68 -15.08
N LYS A 58 -17.57 8.23 -14.62
CA LYS A 58 -18.69 7.80 -15.47
C LYS A 58 -19.45 8.98 -16.07
N ASN A 59 -19.55 10.09 -15.35
CA ASN A 59 -20.33 11.27 -15.74
C ASN A 59 -19.52 12.33 -16.51
N GLY A 60 -18.25 12.07 -16.86
CA GLY A 60 -17.43 12.97 -17.69
C GLY A 60 -16.97 14.26 -16.99
N THR A 61 -17.41 14.52 -15.75
CA THR A 61 -16.99 15.66 -14.93
C THR A 61 -15.62 15.38 -14.31
N ARG A 62 -14.56 15.55 -15.10
CA ARG A 62 -13.17 15.56 -14.60
C ARG A 62 -12.89 16.89 -13.93
N ASP A 63 -13.19 17.01 -12.64
CA ASP A 63 -12.32 17.84 -11.80
C ASP A 63 -11.09 17.01 -11.46
N SER A 64 -10.02 17.20 -12.24
CA SER A 64 -8.70 16.68 -11.88
C SER A 64 -8.16 17.49 -10.71
N LYS A 65 -8.80 17.39 -9.53
CA LYS A 65 -8.05 17.63 -8.29
C LYS A 65 -6.85 16.70 -8.39
N LYS A 66 -5.64 17.26 -8.36
CA LYS A 66 -4.37 16.53 -8.36
C LYS A 66 -4.37 15.58 -7.16
N THR A 67 -5.04 14.42 -7.28
CA THR A 67 -4.95 13.38 -6.27
C THR A 67 -3.53 12.91 -6.34
N ASP A 68 -2.82 13.10 -5.24
CA ASP A 68 -1.45 12.70 -5.11
C ASP A 68 -1.28 11.23 -5.53
N MET A 69 -0.21 10.92 -6.25
CA MET A 69 0.02 9.64 -6.92
C MET A 69 -0.09 8.46 -5.95
N VAL A 70 0.41 8.61 -4.72
CA VAL A 70 0.35 7.55 -3.70
C VAL A 70 -1.08 7.33 -3.21
N HIS A 71 -1.87 8.39 -3.01
CA HIS A 71 -3.30 8.30 -2.64
C HIS A 71 -4.11 7.64 -3.75
N GLY A 72 -3.82 8.02 -4.99
CA GLY A 72 -4.42 7.44 -6.18
C GLY A 72 -4.20 5.93 -6.29
N LYS A 73 -2.95 5.47 -6.09
CA LYS A 73 -2.60 4.05 -6.11
C LYS A 73 -3.25 3.29 -4.94
N TRP A 74 -3.19 3.84 -3.72
CA TRP A 74 -3.81 3.22 -2.55
C TRP A 74 -5.32 3.02 -2.73
N LEU A 75 -6.04 4.04 -3.23
CA LEU A 75 -7.46 3.91 -3.57
C LEU A 75 -7.73 2.93 -4.72
N ALA A 76 -6.83 2.83 -5.72
CA ALA A 76 -6.94 1.87 -6.81
C ALA A 76 -6.85 0.42 -6.30
N PHE A 77 -5.99 0.17 -5.30
CA PHE A 77 -5.91 -1.10 -4.59
C PHE A 77 -7.06 -1.34 -3.59
N GLY A 78 -7.98 -0.39 -3.45
CA GLY A 78 -9.19 -0.52 -2.62
C GLY A 78 -9.16 0.26 -1.31
N GLY A 79 -8.06 0.94 -0.98
CA GLY A 79 -7.94 1.72 0.24
C GLY A 79 -7.65 0.82 1.44
N GLY A 80 -8.57 0.71 2.42
CA GLY A 80 -8.47 0.06 3.75
C GLY A 80 -7.44 -1.07 4.00
N PHE A 81 -7.81 -2.17 4.64
CA PHE A 81 -6.83 -3.22 4.93
C PHE A 81 -6.23 -3.82 3.65
N TYR A 82 -7.11 -4.24 2.73
CA TYR A 82 -6.69 -4.91 1.49
C TYR A 82 -5.78 -4.03 0.63
N GLY A 83 -6.11 -2.74 0.50
CA GLY A 83 -5.33 -1.84 -0.35
C GLY A 83 -3.99 -1.47 0.26
N VAL A 84 -3.87 -1.42 1.59
CA VAL A 84 -2.57 -1.29 2.25
C VAL A 84 -1.70 -2.51 1.97
N VAL A 85 -2.21 -3.73 2.18
CA VAL A 85 -1.42 -4.95 1.97
C VAL A 85 -1.05 -5.12 0.50
N ALA A 86 -1.96 -4.82 -0.42
CA ALA A 86 -1.67 -4.83 -1.85
C ALA A 86 -0.60 -3.80 -2.23
N LEU A 87 -0.69 -2.55 -1.74
CA LEU A 87 0.33 -1.54 -1.99
C LEU A 87 1.70 -1.92 -1.41
N LEU A 88 1.71 -2.49 -0.20
CA LEU A 88 2.94 -2.99 0.42
C LEU A 88 3.54 -4.14 -0.38
N THR A 89 2.71 -5.08 -0.85
CA THR A 89 3.15 -6.20 -1.70
C THR A 89 3.73 -5.69 -3.02
N TYR A 90 3.05 -4.73 -3.65
CA TYR A 90 3.55 -4.06 -4.84
C TYR A 90 4.93 -3.43 -4.60
N ALA A 91 5.10 -2.70 -3.49
CA ALA A 91 6.38 -2.11 -3.13
C ALA A 91 7.47 -3.17 -2.89
N VAL A 92 7.15 -4.29 -2.24
CA VAL A 92 8.12 -5.39 -2.03
C VAL A 92 8.60 -5.98 -3.36
N ILE A 93 7.68 -6.24 -4.29
CA ILE A 93 8.01 -6.80 -5.60
C ILE A 93 8.92 -5.83 -6.38
N GLU A 94 8.48 -4.59 -6.53
CA GLU A 94 9.22 -3.55 -7.29
C GLU A 94 10.60 -3.26 -6.68
N LEU A 95 10.70 -3.20 -5.34
CA LEU A 95 12.00 -3.01 -4.68
C LEU A 95 12.92 -4.24 -4.85
N GLY A 96 12.36 -5.44 -4.91
CA GLY A 96 13.10 -6.66 -5.23
C GLY A 96 13.69 -6.60 -6.63
N GLU A 97 12.90 -6.21 -7.62
CA GLU A 97 13.36 -6.06 -9.00
C GLU A 97 14.41 -4.96 -9.15
N ILE A 98 14.21 -3.81 -8.50
CA ILE A 98 15.21 -2.73 -8.49
C ILE A 98 16.51 -3.23 -7.86
N ARG A 99 16.44 -3.95 -6.73
CA ARG A 99 17.62 -4.54 -6.09
C ARG A 99 18.32 -5.51 -7.05
N ASP A 100 17.57 -6.41 -7.68
CA ASP A 100 18.13 -7.43 -8.56
C ASP A 100 18.74 -6.81 -9.82
N PHE A 101 18.10 -5.78 -10.39
CA PHE A 101 18.65 -4.96 -11.45
C PHE A 101 19.97 -4.31 -11.02
N LEU A 102 20.02 -3.68 -9.84
CA LEU A 102 21.24 -3.03 -9.33
C LEU A 102 22.38 -4.02 -9.06
N LEU A 103 22.06 -5.23 -8.59
CA LEU A 103 23.06 -6.28 -8.36
C LEU A 103 23.60 -6.88 -9.66
N GLN A 104 22.78 -6.91 -10.72
CA GLN A 104 23.15 -7.40 -12.05
C GLN A 104 23.67 -6.28 -12.96
N PHE A 105 23.73 -5.05 -12.47
CA PHE A 105 24.11 -3.89 -13.28
C PHE A 105 25.62 -3.85 -13.52
N GLU A 106 26.05 -4.24 -14.72
CA GLU A 106 27.47 -4.24 -15.08
C GLU A 106 28.00 -2.84 -15.46
N SER A 107 27.30 -2.10 -16.32
CA SER A 107 27.70 -0.74 -16.72
C SER A 107 26.60 0.06 -17.43
N ILE A 108 26.70 1.40 -17.37
CA ILE A 108 25.80 2.33 -18.07
C ILE A 108 25.92 2.20 -19.60
N SER A 109 27.12 1.96 -20.13
CA SER A 109 27.32 1.76 -21.57
C SER A 109 26.65 0.47 -22.07
N ALA A 110 26.76 -0.63 -21.32
CA ALA A 110 26.06 -1.87 -21.64
C ALA A 110 24.54 -1.70 -21.55
N PHE A 111 24.03 -0.93 -20.58
CA PHE A 111 22.62 -0.60 -20.50
C PHE A 111 22.13 0.12 -21.76
N PHE A 112 22.77 1.23 -22.16
CA PHE A 112 22.35 1.99 -23.36
C PHE A 112 22.51 1.19 -24.66
N ALA A 113 23.52 0.31 -24.76
CA ALA A 113 23.69 -0.56 -25.91
C ALA A 113 22.57 -1.62 -26.04
N ASN A 114 21.95 -2.00 -24.92
CA ASN A 114 20.87 -2.98 -24.86
C ASN A 114 19.46 -2.37 -24.77
N ILE A 115 19.34 -1.03 -24.73
CA ILE A 115 18.03 -0.36 -24.82
C ILE A 115 17.42 -0.72 -26.18
N SER A 116 16.39 -1.55 -26.14
CA SER A 116 15.65 -2.01 -27.30
C SER A 116 14.15 -1.81 -27.09
N PHE A 117 13.41 -1.79 -28.19
CA PHE A 117 11.94 -1.74 -28.12
C PHE A 117 11.36 -2.93 -27.33
N ASN A 118 11.99 -4.11 -27.44
CA ASN A 118 11.61 -5.29 -26.66
C ASN A 118 11.84 -5.10 -25.15
N MET A 119 12.95 -4.45 -24.75
CA MET A 119 13.19 -4.12 -23.35
C MET A 119 12.11 -3.18 -22.79
N LEU A 120 11.74 -2.13 -23.54
CA LEU A 120 10.69 -1.20 -23.13
C LEU A 120 9.33 -1.90 -22.98
N ILE A 121 8.97 -2.79 -23.90
CA ILE A 121 7.76 -3.60 -23.79
C ILE A 121 7.83 -4.52 -22.57
N GLY A 122 8.97 -5.17 -22.34
CA GLY A 122 9.22 -6.02 -21.17
C GLY A 122 8.95 -5.28 -19.87
N LEU A 123 9.56 -4.10 -19.69
CA LEU A 123 9.36 -3.27 -18.49
C LEU A 123 7.88 -2.92 -18.25
N ILE A 124 7.12 -2.64 -19.31
CA ILE A 124 5.68 -2.33 -19.19
C ILE A 124 4.90 -3.59 -18.78
N ILE A 125 5.19 -4.73 -19.39
CA ILE A 125 4.55 -6.01 -19.07
C ILE A 125 4.86 -6.41 -17.63
N ASP A 126 6.12 -6.31 -17.21
CA ASP A 126 6.58 -6.67 -15.87
C ASP A 126 5.91 -5.77 -14.82
N ALA A 127 5.92 -4.44 -15.02
CA ALA A 127 5.21 -3.51 -14.14
C ALA A 127 3.69 -3.81 -14.03
N PHE A 128 3.07 -4.21 -15.15
CA PHE A 128 1.67 -4.62 -15.15
C PHE A 128 1.44 -5.95 -14.41
N MET A 129 2.32 -6.93 -14.59
CA MET A 129 2.27 -8.21 -13.88
C MET A 129 2.48 -8.03 -12.38
N ASN A 130 3.42 -7.17 -11.97
CA ASN A 130 3.64 -6.81 -10.57
C ASN A 130 2.41 -6.19 -9.93
N PHE A 131 1.71 -5.33 -10.68
CA PHE A 131 0.44 -4.78 -10.25
C PHE A 131 -0.63 -5.87 -10.04
N ILE A 132 -0.73 -6.84 -10.97
CA ILE A 132 -1.66 -7.98 -10.82
C ILE A 132 -1.27 -8.87 -9.63
N LEU A 133 0.02 -9.20 -9.45
CA LEU A 133 0.50 -10.00 -8.34
C LEU A 133 0.24 -9.33 -6.99
N ALA A 134 0.40 -8.01 -6.92
CA ALA A 134 0.06 -7.23 -5.74
C ALA A 134 -1.45 -7.22 -5.45
N LEU A 135 -2.30 -7.17 -6.49
CA LEU A 135 -3.74 -7.38 -6.31
C LEU A 135 -4.02 -8.80 -5.82
N ALA A 136 -3.33 -9.80 -6.36
CA ALA A 136 -3.41 -11.18 -5.93
C ALA A 136 -2.45 -11.52 -4.77
N TRP A 137 -2.16 -10.54 -3.89
CA TRP A 137 -1.19 -10.72 -2.82
C TRP A 137 -1.41 -11.96 -1.95
N PRO A 138 -2.65 -12.43 -1.65
CA PRO A 138 -2.79 -13.65 -0.86
C PRO A 138 -2.06 -14.80 -1.55
N TRP A 139 -2.23 -14.94 -2.87
CA TRP A 139 -1.54 -15.96 -3.65
C TRP A 139 -0.02 -15.77 -3.65
N TYR A 140 0.46 -14.54 -3.84
CA TYR A 140 1.89 -14.21 -3.81
C TYR A 140 2.55 -14.67 -2.50
N TRP A 141 1.94 -14.34 -1.36
CA TRP A 141 2.50 -14.67 -0.05
C TRP A 141 2.26 -16.12 0.41
N LEU A 142 1.22 -16.79 -0.10
CA LEU A 142 0.95 -18.21 0.17
C LEU A 142 2.12 -19.12 -0.29
N GLY A 143 2.89 -18.71 -1.31
CA GLY A 143 4.09 -19.44 -1.74
C GLY A 143 5.22 -19.44 -0.71
N ASP A 144 5.38 -18.34 0.03
CA ASP A 144 6.43 -18.17 1.05
C ASP A 144 5.96 -18.60 2.45
N ILE A 145 4.64 -18.55 2.68
CA ILE A 145 3.99 -18.86 3.95
C ILE A 145 3.23 -20.17 3.79
N SER A 146 3.93 -21.31 3.85
CA SER A 146 3.31 -22.63 3.84
C SER A 146 3.28 -23.24 5.25
N GLY A 147 2.11 -23.76 5.68
CA GLY A 147 1.99 -24.48 6.95
C GLY A 147 0.59 -24.46 7.58
N PRO A 148 0.39 -25.24 8.65
CA PRO A 148 -0.92 -25.46 9.28
C PRO A 148 -1.54 -24.22 9.95
N TYR A 149 -0.78 -23.13 10.11
CA TYR A 149 -1.20 -21.92 10.83
C TYR A 149 -1.22 -20.67 9.93
N ILE A 150 -1.60 -20.83 8.66
CA ILE A 150 -1.61 -19.75 7.68
C ILE A 150 -2.50 -18.56 8.08
N TRP A 151 -3.62 -18.86 8.76
CA TRP A 151 -4.56 -17.87 9.28
C TRP A 151 -3.92 -16.91 10.29
N VAL A 152 -2.88 -17.33 11.02
CA VAL A 152 -2.16 -16.48 11.99
C VAL A 152 -1.54 -15.27 11.28
N TRP A 153 -1.04 -15.45 10.06
CA TRP A 153 -0.43 -14.38 9.27
C TRP A 153 -1.44 -13.31 8.89
N PHE A 154 -2.64 -13.72 8.48
CA PHE A 154 -3.73 -12.79 8.19
C PHE A 154 -4.20 -12.03 9.43
N LEU A 155 -4.33 -12.71 10.58
CA LEU A 155 -4.70 -12.05 11.84
C LEU A 155 -3.64 -11.05 12.30
N VAL A 156 -2.37 -11.42 12.21
CA VAL A 156 -1.27 -10.55 12.62
C VAL A 156 -1.13 -9.35 11.68
N ALA A 157 -1.28 -9.54 10.37
CA ALA A 157 -1.33 -8.45 9.40
C ALA A 157 -2.50 -7.49 9.70
N TYR A 158 -3.70 -8.03 9.96
CA TYR A 158 -4.87 -7.22 10.30
C TYR A 158 -4.70 -6.48 11.63
N GLY A 159 -4.11 -7.13 12.64
CA GLY A 159 -3.73 -6.49 13.90
C GLY A 159 -2.76 -5.34 13.68
N GLY A 160 -1.75 -5.53 12.83
CA GLY A 160 -0.83 -4.47 12.40
C GLY A 160 -1.54 -3.29 11.76
N TYR A 161 -2.46 -3.55 10.82
CA TYR A 161 -3.29 -2.51 10.19
C TYR A 161 -4.09 -1.71 11.21
N TRP A 162 -4.73 -2.39 12.16
CA TRP A 162 -5.51 -1.74 13.19
C TRP A 162 -4.65 -0.87 14.12
N VAL A 163 -3.49 -1.38 14.55
CA VAL A 163 -2.53 -0.62 15.36
C VAL A 163 -2.01 0.60 14.60
N GLY A 164 -1.56 0.42 13.36
CA GLY A 164 -1.06 1.53 12.53
C GLY A 164 -2.10 2.62 12.30
N THR A 165 -3.36 2.23 12.07
CA THR A 165 -4.48 3.17 11.94
C THR A 165 -4.69 3.96 13.23
N ARG A 166 -4.75 3.28 14.38
CA ARG A 166 -4.92 3.95 15.69
C ARG A 166 -3.79 4.92 15.99
N LEU A 167 -2.55 4.54 15.70
CA LEU A 167 -1.38 5.41 15.91
C LEU A 167 -1.45 6.66 15.03
N ALA A 168 -1.81 6.52 13.76
CA ALA A 168 -1.91 7.65 12.83
C ALA A 168 -3.02 8.62 13.25
N LEU A 169 -4.17 8.10 13.68
CA LEU A 169 -5.28 8.93 14.18
C LEU A 169 -4.92 9.65 15.48
N ARG A 170 -4.26 8.99 16.44
CA ARG A 170 -3.82 9.63 17.69
C ARG A 170 -2.84 10.78 17.44
N HIS A 171 -1.84 10.54 16.60
CA HIS A 171 -0.86 11.57 16.25
C HIS A 171 -1.51 12.79 15.58
N LEU A 172 -2.60 12.61 14.85
CA LEU A 172 -3.37 13.72 14.30
C LEU A 172 -4.06 14.54 15.41
N VAL A 173 -4.69 13.88 16.39
CA VAL A 173 -5.35 14.56 17.51
C VAL A 173 -4.34 15.39 18.29
N ASP A 174 -3.20 14.79 18.63
CA ASP A 174 -2.12 15.46 19.37
C ASP A 174 -1.60 16.68 18.59
N SER A 175 -1.32 16.52 17.29
CA SER A 175 -0.81 17.63 16.46
C SER A 175 -1.82 18.75 16.19
N LYS A 176 -3.13 18.50 16.27
CA LYS A 176 -4.16 19.55 16.20
C LYS A 176 -4.30 20.29 17.53
N GLN A 177 -4.21 19.58 18.65
CA GLN A 177 -4.23 20.17 19.98
C GLN A 177 -3.04 21.11 20.19
N GLU A 178 -1.84 20.73 19.72
CA GLU A 178 -0.65 21.59 19.75
C GLU A 178 -0.77 22.85 18.88
N ARG A 179 -1.57 22.82 17.80
CA ARG A 179 -1.81 23.97 16.92
C ARG A 179 -2.96 24.87 17.38
N GLY A 180 -3.70 24.51 18.44
CA GLY A 180 -4.84 25.30 18.92
C GLY A 180 -6.05 25.31 17.97
N GLU A 181 -6.19 24.28 17.13
CA GLU A 181 -7.27 24.16 16.14
C GLU A 181 -8.48 23.34 16.65
N LEU A 182 -8.55 23.10 17.97
CA LEU A 182 -9.60 22.36 18.67
C LEU A 182 -10.21 23.20 19.79
#